data_AF-A0ABD5WNZ6-F1
#
_entry.id   AF-A0ABD5WNZ6-F1
#
_cell.length_a   1.000
_cell.length_b   1.000
_cell.length_c   1.000
_cell.angle_alpha   90.00
_cell.angle_beta   90.00
_cell.angle_gamma   90.00
#
_symmetry.space_group_name_H-M   'P 1'
#
loop_
_entity.id
_entity.type
_entity.pdbx_description
1 polymer ?
#
loop_
_entity_poly.entity_id
_entity_poly.type
_entity_poly.pdbx_seq_one_letter_code
_entity_poly.pdbx_strand_id
1 'polypeptide(L)'
;MGSVHYHGTIDATVGGQPLDFGRQRFQLQADAFHFENGDGQRWHVHAEEVTLAYAMGTLGIDVTNETVAYDGTTYGDDPNETAVVRVNGDPVNPSEYVLRKGDHVRIAANASG
;
A
#
# COMPACT_ATOMS: atom_id res chain seq x y z
N MET A 1 -18.03 -21.40 4.04
CA MET A 1 -16.97 -20.49 4.52
C MET A 1 -16.86 -19.42 3.46
N GLY A 2 -17.25 -18.18 3.79
CA GLY A 2 -17.42 -17.13 2.80
C GLY A 2 -16.05 -16.62 2.36
N SER A 3 -15.81 -16.55 1.05
CA SER A 3 -14.72 -15.72 0.53
C SER A 3 -14.95 -14.30 1.04
N VAL A 4 -13.96 -13.75 1.74
CA VAL A 4 -13.96 -12.31 2.02
C VAL A 4 -13.79 -11.60 0.69
N HIS A 5 -14.58 -10.55 0.48
CA HIS A 5 -14.44 -9.69 -0.68
C HIS A 5 -14.54 -8.25 -0.17
N TYR A 6 -13.38 -7.70 0.17
CA TYR A 6 -13.26 -6.35 0.70
C TYR A 6 -12.71 -5.43 -0.37
N HIS A 7 -13.13 -4.17 -0.27
CA HIS A 7 -12.67 -3.09 -1.11
C HIS A 7 -12.33 -1.90 -0.25
N GLY A 8 -11.41 -1.08 -0.74
CA GLY A 8 -11.08 0.21 -0.18
C GLY A 8 -10.26 1.00 -1.19
N THR A 9 -9.50 1.97 -0.69
CA THR A 9 -8.70 2.89 -1.51
C THR A 9 -7.27 2.99 -0.98
N ILE A 10 -6.31 3.33 -1.84
CA ILE A 10 -4.92 3.64 -1.45
C ILE A 10 -4.45 4.86 -2.23
N ASP A 11 -3.96 5.86 -1.51
CA ASP A 11 -3.18 6.96 -2.05
C ASP A 11 -1.72 6.79 -1.63
N ALA A 12 -0.82 6.58 -2.59
CA ALA A 12 0.61 6.42 -2.34
C ALA A 12 1.42 7.48 -3.09
N THR A 13 2.22 8.25 -2.36
CA THR A 13 3.21 9.18 -2.92
C THR A 13 4.58 8.75 -2.44
N VAL A 14 5.48 8.39 -3.35
CA VAL A 14 6.83 7.91 -3.02
C VAL A 14 7.86 8.71 -3.82
N GLY A 15 8.90 9.22 -3.16
CA GLY A 15 9.86 10.13 -3.78
C GLY A 15 9.20 11.43 -4.30
N GLY A 16 8.12 11.88 -3.65
CA GLY A 16 7.33 13.02 -4.10
C GLY A 16 6.50 12.78 -5.38
N GLN A 17 6.41 11.53 -5.88
CA GLN A 17 5.62 11.18 -7.05
C GLN A 17 4.42 10.32 -6.65
N PRO A 18 3.17 10.68 -7.05
CA PRO A 18 2.02 9.83 -6.83
C PRO A 18 2.13 8.56 -7.68
N LEU A 19 1.87 7.41 -7.07
CA LEU A 19 1.81 6.13 -7.76
C LEU A 19 0.44 5.95 -8.41
N ASP A 20 0.46 5.58 -9.68
CA ASP A 20 -0.74 5.29 -10.46
C ASP A 20 -0.96 3.78 -10.51
N PHE A 21 -1.81 3.28 -9.59
CA PHE A 21 -2.16 1.86 -9.50
C PHE A 21 -3.01 1.35 -10.67
N GLY A 22 -3.49 2.22 -11.57
CA GLY A 22 -4.19 1.82 -12.79
C GLY A 22 -3.24 1.23 -13.85
N ARG A 23 -1.93 1.43 -13.69
CA ARG A 23 -0.91 0.89 -14.60
C ARG A 23 -0.83 -0.62 -14.49
N GLN A 24 -0.64 -1.27 -15.63
CA GLN A 24 -0.59 -2.73 -15.76
C GLN A 24 0.35 -3.42 -14.76
N ARG A 25 1.48 -2.79 -14.39
CA ARG A 25 2.44 -3.34 -13.41
C ARG A 25 1.88 -3.52 -11.99
N PHE A 26 0.75 -2.91 -11.67
CA PHE A 26 0.08 -3.01 -10.37
C PHE A 26 -1.24 -3.78 -10.45
N GLN A 27 -1.64 -4.21 -11.64
CA GLN A 27 -2.93 -4.85 -11.89
C GLN A 27 -2.75 -6.37 -11.78
N LEU A 28 -3.68 -7.04 -11.09
CA LEU A 28 -3.74 -8.51 -10.98
C LEU A 28 -2.40 -9.16 -10.56
N GLN A 29 -1.66 -8.54 -9.62
CA GLN A 29 -0.34 -9.03 -9.20
C GLN A 29 -0.40 -10.21 -8.23
N ALA A 30 -1.50 -10.36 -7.48
CA ALA A 30 -1.72 -11.48 -6.58
C ALA A 30 -3.21 -11.80 -6.42
N ASP A 31 -3.55 -13.08 -6.24
CA ASP A 31 -4.96 -13.50 -6.07
C ASP A 31 -5.60 -12.98 -4.78
N ALA A 32 -4.80 -12.80 -3.72
CA ALA A 32 -5.27 -12.38 -2.41
C ALA A 32 -5.53 -10.86 -2.32
N PHE A 33 -4.79 -10.06 -3.07
CA PHE A 33 -4.89 -8.61 -3.13
C PHE A 33 -4.53 -8.10 -4.53
N HIS A 34 -5.39 -7.29 -5.13
CA HIS A 34 -5.09 -6.70 -6.44
C HIS A 34 -5.89 -5.43 -6.75
N PHE A 35 -5.40 -4.68 -7.73
CA PHE A 35 -6.18 -3.76 -8.55
C PHE A 35 -6.57 -4.44 -9.87
N GLU A 36 -7.66 -4.01 -10.50
CA GLU A 36 -8.15 -4.60 -11.76
C GLU A 36 -8.82 -3.58 -12.69
N ASN A 37 -9.02 -3.98 -13.95
CA ASN A 37 -9.71 -3.21 -14.99
C ASN A 37 -9.08 -1.84 -15.32
N GLY A 38 -7.82 -1.62 -14.95
CA GLY A 38 -7.16 -0.31 -15.06
C GLY A 38 -7.65 0.71 -14.03
N ASP A 39 -8.50 0.30 -13.08
CA ASP A 39 -8.89 1.12 -11.95
C ASP A 39 -7.79 1.03 -10.88
N GLY A 40 -7.12 2.16 -10.64
CA GLY A 40 -6.12 2.31 -9.59
C GLY A 40 -6.66 2.90 -8.28
N GLN A 41 -7.95 3.21 -8.21
CA GLN A 41 -8.55 3.82 -7.03
C GLN A 41 -9.09 2.78 -6.06
N ARG A 42 -9.51 1.62 -6.58
CA ARG A 42 -10.13 0.55 -5.79
C ARG A 42 -9.27 -0.70 -5.78
N TRP A 43 -8.84 -1.12 -4.59
CA TRP A 43 -8.24 -2.44 -4.40
C TRP A 43 -9.28 -3.48 -4.01
N HIS A 44 -8.93 -4.74 -4.21
CA HIS A 44 -9.72 -5.93 -3.95
C HIS A 44 -8.94 -6.87 -3.04
N VAL A 45 -9.59 -7.41 -2.00
CA VAL A 45 -9.04 -8.47 -1.14
C VAL A 45 -9.94 -9.70 -1.20
N HIS A 46 -9.35 -10.86 -1.44
CA HIS A 46 -10.05 -12.15 -1.57
C HIS A 46 -9.67 -13.19 -0.50
N ALA A 47 -8.75 -12.86 0.41
CA ALA A 47 -8.29 -13.72 1.48
C ALA A 47 -8.39 -13.04 2.85
N GLU A 48 -8.58 -13.83 3.90
CA GLU A 48 -8.51 -13.35 5.29
C GLU A 48 -7.06 -13.01 5.65
N GLU A 49 -6.87 -12.13 6.64
CA GLU A 49 -5.56 -11.81 7.22
C GLU A 49 -4.54 -11.18 6.24
N VAL A 50 -5.00 -10.62 5.12
CA VAL A 50 -4.16 -9.82 4.21
C VAL A 50 -3.70 -8.55 4.93
N THR A 51 -2.43 -8.52 5.31
CA THR A 51 -1.82 -7.35 5.95
C THR A 51 -1.47 -6.27 4.94
N LEU A 52 -1.38 -5.02 5.39
CA LEU A 52 -0.98 -3.91 4.53
C LEU A 52 0.43 -4.13 3.94
N ALA A 53 1.38 -4.63 4.75
CA ALA A 53 2.73 -4.93 4.27
C ALA A 53 2.71 -6.00 3.17
N TYR A 54 1.96 -7.09 3.34
CA TYR A 54 1.81 -8.10 2.30
C TYR A 54 1.20 -7.51 1.04
N ALA A 55 0.08 -6.78 1.16
CA ALA A 55 -0.62 -6.19 0.02
C ALA A 55 0.29 -5.27 -0.81
N MET A 56 1.01 -4.35 -0.15
CA MET A 56 1.95 -3.46 -0.84
C MET A 56 3.16 -4.22 -1.42
N GLY A 57 3.65 -5.25 -0.73
CA GLY A 57 4.73 -6.11 -1.21
C GLY A 57 4.38 -6.82 -2.54
N THR A 58 3.11 -7.20 -2.74
CA THR A 58 2.66 -7.76 -4.04
C THR A 58 2.79 -6.77 -5.20
N LEU A 59 2.85 -5.47 -4.91
CA LEU A 59 3.02 -4.39 -5.87
C LEU A 59 4.47 -3.93 -6.01
N GLY A 60 5.42 -4.60 -5.33
CA GLY A 60 6.83 -4.21 -5.28
C GLY A 60 7.08 -2.96 -4.43
N ILE A 61 6.24 -2.72 -3.43
CA ILE A 61 6.37 -1.60 -2.48
C ILE A 61 6.50 -2.19 -1.08
N ASP A 62 7.70 -2.10 -0.50
CA ASP A 62 7.93 -2.55 0.87
C ASP A 62 7.56 -1.42 1.82
N VAL A 63 6.59 -1.65 2.70
CA VAL A 63 6.18 -0.67 3.72
C VAL A 63 6.40 -1.24 5.11
N THR A 64 7.07 -0.47 5.95
CA THR A 64 7.26 -0.76 7.37
C THR A 64 6.68 0.37 8.22
N ASN A 65 6.84 0.28 9.53
CA ASN A 65 6.51 1.36 10.46
C ASN A 65 7.41 2.60 10.28
N GLU A 66 8.60 2.44 9.68
CA GLU A 66 9.65 3.46 9.64
C GLU A 66 10.09 3.82 8.22
N THR A 67 9.90 2.92 7.25
CA THR A 67 10.43 3.05 5.90
C THR A 67 9.42 2.66 4.84
N VAL A 68 9.60 3.23 3.65
CA VAL A 68 8.92 2.82 2.42
C VAL A 68 9.97 2.63 1.34
N ALA A 69 10.03 1.45 0.73
CA ALA A 69 10.92 1.19 -0.39
C ALA A 69 10.13 0.94 -1.69
N TYR A 70 10.57 1.55 -2.77
CA TYR A 70 9.97 1.43 -4.09
C TYR A 70 11.02 1.68 -5.18
N ASP A 71 10.97 0.88 -6.24
CA ASP A 71 11.85 1.03 -7.41
C ASP A 71 13.36 1.10 -7.04
N GLY A 72 13.77 0.27 -6.09
CA GLY A 72 15.15 0.18 -5.60
C GLY A 72 15.60 1.32 -4.69
N THR A 73 14.71 2.25 -4.32
CA THR A 73 15.01 3.34 -3.37
C THR A 73 14.23 3.13 -2.08
N THR A 74 14.92 3.21 -0.94
CA THR A 74 14.31 3.23 0.40
C THR A 74 14.24 4.67 0.89
N TYR A 75 13.13 5.02 1.52
CA TYR A 75 12.89 6.33 2.13
C TYR A 75 12.60 6.19 3.61
N GLY A 76 13.04 7.17 4.41
CA GLY A 76 12.79 7.24 5.85
C GLY A 76 13.87 6.56 6.71
N ASP A 77 14.92 6.01 6.09
CA ASP A 77 16.08 5.46 6.78
C ASP A 77 17.17 6.52 7.08
N ASP A 78 17.04 7.74 6.55
CA ASP A 78 17.80 8.92 6.94
C ASP A 78 16.96 9.88 7.83
N PRO A 79 17.56 10.54 8.84
CA PRO A 79 16.87 11.50 9.71
C PRO A 79 16.19 12.68 9.00
N ASN A 80 16.59 13.01 7.77
CA ASN A 80 16.03 14.10 6.98
C ASN A 80 14.95 13.64 6.00
N GLU A 81 14.67 12.34 5.95
CA GLU A 81 13.63 11.74 5.13
C GLU A 81 12.37 11.47 5.94
N THR A 82 11.27 11.18 5.23
CA THR A 82 10.00 10.85 5.88
C THR A 82 9.37 9.64 5.22
N ALA A 83 8.76 8.79 6.05
CA ALA A 83 7.85 7.74 5.65
C ALA A 83 6.64 7.75 6.59
N VAL A 84 5.44 7.81 6.02
CA VAL A 84 4.18 7.88 6.75
C VAL A 84 3.22 6.86 6.15
N VAL A 85 2.74 5.95 7.00
CA VAL A 85 1.70 4.98 6.64
C VAL A 85 0.52 5.14 7.60
N ARG A 86 -0.66 5.39 7.03
CA ARG A 86 -1.89 5.58 7.80
C ARG A 86 -3.04 4.82 7.17
N VAL A 87 -3.97 4.37 8.00
CA VAL A 87 -5.25 3.82 7.56
C VAL A 87 -6.36 4.57 8.26
N ASN A 88 -7.31 5.11 7.49
CA ASN A 88 -8.40 5.96 7.97
C ASN A 88 -7.93 7.16 8.81
N GLY A 89 -6.71 7.66 8.54
CA GLY A 89 -6.10 8.78 9.25
C GLY A 89 -5.22 8.40 10.44
N ASP A 90 -5.27 7.15 10.91
CA ASP A 90 -4.51 6.68 12.07
C ASP A 90 -3.21 5.99 11.64
N PRO A 91 -2.08 6.18 12.36
CA PRO A 91 -0.86 5.43 12.12
C PRO A 91 -1.07 3.95 12.46
N VAL A 92 -0.50 3.07 11.66
CA VAL A 92 -0.60 1.61 11.83
C VAL A 92 0.76 0.95 11.73
N ASN A 93 0.90 -0.26 12.28
CA ASN A 93 2.01 -1.16 11.95
C ASN A 93 1.63 -1.98 10.70
N PRO A 94 2.24 -1.77 9.53
CA PRO A 94 1.79 -2.42 8.29
C PRO A 94 1.90 -3.95 8.29
N SER A 95 2.84 -4.52 9.05
CA SER A 95 3.02 -5.97 9.14
C SER A 95 1.96 -6.65 10.01
N GLU A 96 1.28 -5.90 10.87
CA GLU A 96 0.23 -6.39 11.77
C GLU A 96 -1.19 -5.96 11.33
N TYR A 97 -1.30 -4.83 10.60
CA TYR A 97 -2.58 -4.29 10.20
C TYR A 97 -3.20 -5.10 9.06
N VAL A 98 -4.26 -5.86 9.37
CA VAL A 98 -5.09 -6.57 8.39
C VAL A 98 -6.07 -5.60 7.74
N LEU A 99 -6.08 -5.55 6.40
CA LEU A 99 -6.98 -4.70 5.61
C LEU A 99 -8.45 -5.04 5.86
N ARG A 100 -9.28 -3.99 5.96
CA ARG A 100 -10.71 -4.09 6.23
C ARG A 100 -11.52 -3.41 5.15
N LYS A 101 -12.78 -3.84 5.03
CA LYS A 101 -13.74 -3.22 4.11
C LYS A 101 -13.88 -1.72 4.38
N GLY A 102 -13.64 -0.92 3.35
CA GLY A 102 -13.82 0.52 3.35
C GLY A 102 -12.59 1.31 3.78
N ASP A 103 -11.46 0.66 4.08
CA ASP A 103 -10.25 1.37 4.48
C ASP A 103 -9.77 2.34 3.40
N HIS A 104 -9.36 3.52 3.84
CA HIS A 104 -8.56 4.48 3.08
C HIS A 104 -7.13 4.42 3.59
N VAL A 105 -6.23 3.90 2.77
CA VAL A 105 -4.80 3.83 3.08
C VAL A 105 -4.11 5.06 2.50
N ARG A 106 -3.26 5.70 3.29
CA ARG A 106 -2.35 6.75 2.83
C ARG A 106 -0.91 6.36 3.10
N ILE A 107 -0.10 6.34 2.05
CA ILE A 107 1.35 6.14 2.10
C ILE A 107 2.01 7.40 1.55
N ALA A 108 2.93 8.00 2.29
CA ALA A 108 3.70 9.14 1.83
C ALA A 108 5.15 8.97 2.26
N ALA A 109 6.06 8.97 1.29
CA ALA A 109 7.49 8.89 1.53
C ALA A 109 8.24 9.91 0.67
N ASN A 110 9.16 10.65 1.28
CA ASN A 110 9.88 11.73 0.63
C ASN A 110 11.36 11.68 0.99
N ALA A 111 12.19 11.94 -0.03
CA ALA A 111 13.61 12.21 0.14
C ALA A 111 13.82 13.50 0.95
N SER A 112 15.06 13.67 1.42
CA SER A 112 15.52 14.94 1.94
C SER A 112 15.43 16.03 0.86
N GLY A 113 14.98 17.22 1.27
CA GLY A 113 14.77 18.38 0.40
C GLY A 113 16.02 19.21 0.17
#